data_AF-A0A2N4WSK3-F1
#
_entry.id   AF-A0A2N4WSK3-F1
#
_cell.length_a   1.000
_cell.length_b   1.000
_cell.length_c   1.000
_cell.angle_alpha   90.00
_cell.angle_beta   90.00
_cell.angle_gamma   90.00
#
_symmetry.space_group_name_H-M   'P 1'
#
loop_
_entity.id
_entity.type
_entity.pdbx_description
1 polymer ?
#
loop_
_entity_poly.entity_id
_entity_poly.type
_entity_poly.pdbx_seq_one_letter_code
_entity_poly.pdbx_strand_id
1 'polypeptide(L)'
;MLFLAFTGVVAVFFIIALDWSPTHPALRRVDLLIQVGYPFVLGMAAYLWRDRLSLNWKIGGLLWLLCIPMLYSAYAPFFVVSALAYSVSIFAFVPRGVLMRYNSIGDFSYGIYIYAFPIQQLVAMNNADFGPYENMAWSFPLVLIIAIASWKFIEEPALRYTDWLADRFQIMKARVGA
;
A
#
# COMPACT_ATOMS: atom_id res chain seq x y z
N MET A 1 -17.96 -9.90 11.15
CA MET A 1 -19.03 -10.15 10.14
C MET A 1 -19.46 -8.87 9.45
N LEU A 2 -19.85 -7.80 10.16
CA LEU A 2 -20.30 -6.53 9.53
C LEU A 2 -19.27 -5.88 8.60
N PHE A 3 -17.98 -5.83 8.97
CA PHE A 3 -16.92 -5.29 8.11
C PHE A 3 -16.80 -6.03 6.77
N LEU A 4 -16.76 -7.37 6.79
CA LEU A 4 -16.64 -8.17 5.56
C LEU A 4 -17.88 -8.06 4.67
N ALA A 5 -19.07 -7.99 5.27
CA ALA A 5 -20.31 -7.75 4.54
C ALA A 5 -20.27 -6.37 3.85
N PHE A 6 -19.83 -5.33 4.57
CA PHE A 6 -19.64 -3.99 4.01
C PHE A 6 -18.61 -3.99 2.87
N THR A 7 -17.44 -4.60 3.08
CA THR A 7 -16.42 -4.78 2.03
C THR A 7 -17.01 -5.44 0.78
N GLY A 8 -17.80 -6.49 0.94
CA GLY A 8 -18.47 -7.17 -0.17
C GLY A 8 -19.46 -6.26 -0.91
N VAL A 9 -20.30 -5.52 -0.19
CA VAL A 9 -21.26 -4.56 -0.78
C VAL A 9 -20.53 -3.45 -1.53
N VAL A 10 -19.47 -2.90 -0.94
CA VAL A 10 -18.66 -1.86 -1.59
C VAL A 10 -17.97 -2.42 -2.83
N ALA A 11 -17.38 -3.62 -2.77
CA ALA A 11 -16.78 -4.25 -3.94
C ALA A 11 -17.79 -4.41 -5.08
N VAL A 12 -19.00 -4.90 -4.77
CA VAL A 12 -20.08 -5.05 -5.76
C VAL A 12 -20.50 -3.69 -6.34
N PHE A 13 -20.65 -2.66 -5.52
CA PHE A 13 -20.96 -1.31 -5.99
C PHE A 13 -19.89 -0.79 -6.97
N PHE A 14 -18.62 -0.93 -6.63
CA PHE A 14 -17.52 -0.47 -7.49
C PHE A 14 -17.37 -1.33 -8.76
N ILE A 15 -17.69 -2.63 -8.72
CA ILE A 15 -17.76 -3.50 -9.90
C ILE A 15 -18.89 -3.04 -10.83
N ILE A 16 -20.10 -2.81 -10.31
CA ILE A 16 -21.23 -2.32 -11.11
C ILE A 16 -20.90 -0.94 -11.71
N ALA A 17 -20.27 -0.06 -10.93
CA ALA A 17 -19.84 1.25 -11.42
C ALA A 17 -18.81 1.13 -12.55
N LEU A 18 -17.91 0.15 -12.48
CA LEU A 18 -16.94 -0.13 -13.54
C LEU A 18 -17.62 -0.63 -14.81
N ASP A 19 -18.57 -1.57 -14.68
CA ASP A 19 -19.30 -2.13 -15.82
C ASP A 19 -20.24 -1.11 -16.49
N TRP A 20 -20.73 -0.12 -15.74
CA TRP A 20 -21.58 0.95 -16.26
C TRP A 20 -20.78 2.15 -16.81
N SER A 21 -19.45 2.15 -16.66
CA SER A 21 -18.63 3.25 -17.15
C SER A 21 -18.64 3.28 -18.68
N PRO A 22 -19.01 4.43 -19.31
CA PRO A 22 -19.05 4.50 -20.76
C PRO A 22 -17.63 4.38 -21.32
N THR A 23 -17.46 3.54 -22.35
CA THR A 23 -16.17 3.23 -23.02
C THR A 23 -15.52 4.41 -23.75
N HIS A 24 -15.96 5.64 -23.47
CA HIS A 24 -15.48 6.85 -24.10
C HIS A 24 -14.11 7.26 -23.51
N PRO A 25 -13.07 7.53 -24.34
CA PRO A 25 -11.73 7.89 -23.85
C PRO A 25 -11.70 9.06 -22.86
N ALA A 26 -12.64 9.99 -23.01
CA ALA A 26 -12.79 11.15 -22.12
C ALA A 26 -13.18 10.77 -20.67
N LEU A 27 -13.74 9.57 -20.46
CA LEU A 27 -14.21 9.08 -19.16
C LEU A 27 -13.23 8.10 -18.50
N ARG A 28 -12.07 7.83 -19.12
CA ARG A 28 -11.02 6.99 -18.52
C ARG A 28 -10.55 7.49 -17.15
N ARG A 29 -10.65 8.79 -16.89
CA ARG A 29 -10.39 9.37 -15.55
C ARG A 29 -11.42 8.92 -14.51
N VAL A 30 -12.67 8.70 -14.91
CA VAL A 30 -13.73 8.18 -14.05
C VAL A 30 -13.45 6.72 -13.69
N ASP A 31 -13.00 5.90 -14.65
CA ASP A 31 -12.57 4.52 -14.37
C ASP A 31 -11.44 4.47 -13.34
N LEU A 32 -10.44 5.34 -13.50
CA LEU A 32 -9.34 5.44 -12.56
C LEU A 32 -9.83 5.86 -11.17
N LEU A 33 -10.75 6.84 -11.09
CA LEU A 33 -11.36 7.27 -9.83
C LEU A 33 -12.15 6.14 -9.15
N ILE A 34 -12.87 5.31 -9.91
CA ILE A 34 -13.56 4.13 -9.40
C ILE A 34 -12.53 3.15 -8.82
N GLN A 35 -11.45 2.85 -9.56
CA GLN A 35 -10.42 1.91 -9.12
C GLN A 35 -9.66 2.40 -7.87
N VAL A 36 -9.31 3.68 -7.77
CA VAL A 36 -8.62 4.23 -6.59
C VAL A 36 -9.57 4.58 -5.44
N GLY A 37 -10.85 4.81 -5.73
CA GLY A 37 -11.87 5.06 -4.72
C GLY A 37 -12.13 3.83 -3.86
N TYR A 38 -12.06 2.64 -4.44
CA TYR A 38 -12.25 1.39 -3.72
C TYR A 38 -11.29 1.19 -2.52
N PRO A 39 -9.95 1.21 -2.68
CA PRO A 39 -9.02 1.10 -1.55
C PRO A 39 -9.20 2.22 -0.53
N PHE A 40 -9.55 3.44 -0.96
CA PHE A 40 -9.81 4.56 -0.05
C PHE A 40 -11.02 4.28 0.86
N VAL A 41 -12.15 3.86 0.29
CA VAL A 41 -13.36 3.52 1.05
C VAL A 41 -13.12 2.32 1.96
N LEU A 42 -12.35 1.31 1.51
CA LEU A 42 -11.93 0.20 2.37
C LEU A 42 -11.14 0.66 3.59
N GLY A 43 -10.20 1.60 3.40
CA GLY A 43 -9.44 2.20 4.50
C GLY A 43 -10.34 2.95 5.48
N MET A 44 -11.28 3.75 4.98
CA MET A 44 -12.28 4.45 5.81
C MET A 44 -13.12 3.46 6.63
N ALA A 45 -13.60 2.38 6.00
CA ALA A 45 -14.36 1.33 6.66
C ALA A 45 -13.54 0.64 7.75
N ALA A 46 -12.28 0.30 7.46
CA ALA A 46 -11.40 -0.34 8.43
C ALA A 46 -11.20 0.58 9.65
N TYR A 47 -11.06 1.89 9.43
CA TYR A 47 -10.95 2.88 10.51
C TYR A 47 -12.24 3.01 11.34
N LEU A 48 -13.41 3.04 10.70
CA LEU A 48 -14.71 3.12 11.37
C LEU A 48 -15.01 1.87 12.21
N TRP A 49 -14.61 0.69 11.73
CA TRP A 49 -14.84 -0.59 12.42
C TRP A 49 -13.61 -1.13 13.17
N ARG A 50 -12.58 -0.31 13.41
CA ARG A 50 -11.31 -0.74 14.01
C ARG A 50 -11.47 -1.56 15.31
N ASP A 51 -12.39 -1.15 16.19
CA ASP A 51 -12.61 -1.83 17.48
C ASP A 51 -13.35 -3.17 17.34
N ARG A 52 -13.92 -3.44 16.16
CA ARG A 52 -14.66 -4.67 15.84
C ARG A 52 -13.97 -5.50 14.76
N LEU A 53 -12.85 -5.04 14.23
CA LEU A 53 -12.12 -5.69 13.15
C LEU A 53 -11.34 -6.88 13.69
N SER A 54 -11.95 -8.06 13.68
CA SER A 54 -11.26 -9.31 14.01
C SER A 54 -10.38 -9.75 12.83
N LEU A 55 -9.06 -9.64 12.98
CA LEU A 55 -8.07 -10.08 11.99
C LEU A 55 -7.79 -11.58 12.16
N ASN A 56 -8.03 -12.36 11.10
CA ASN A 56 -7.91 -13.83 11.13
C ASN A 56 -7.24 -14.35 9.86
N TRP A 57 -6.17 -15.12 10.03
CA TRP A 57 -5.42 -15.75 8.93
C TRP A 57 -6.29 -16.60 7.99
N LYS A 58 -7.33 -17.27 8.50
CA LYS A 58 -8.27 -18.05 7.68
C LYS A 58 -9.04 -17.15 6.72
N ILE A 59 -9.44 -15.97 7.17
CA ILE A 59 -10.15 -14.98 6.35
C ILE A 59 -9.19 -14.40 5.31
N GLY A 60 -7.95 -14.09 5.70
CA GLY A 60 -6.91 -13.67 4.75
C GLY A 60 -6.67 -14.71 3.67
N GLY A 61 -6.51 -15.98 4.04
CA GLY A 61 -6.36 -17.09 3.09
C GLY A 61 -7.57 -17.24 2.17
N LEU A 62 -8.79 -17.15 2.71
CA LEU A 62 -10.01 -17.19 1.90
C LEU A 62 -10.07 -16.05 0.88
N LEU A 63 -9.72 -14.81 1.26
CA LEU A 63 -9.69 -13.68 0.35
C LEU A 63 -8.71 -13.90 -0.81
N TRP A 64 -7.52 -14.45 -0.54
CA TRP A 64 -6.56 -14.82 -1.59
C TRP A 64 -7.04 -15.96 -2.48
N LEU A 65 -7.74 -16.96 -1.92
CA LEU A 65 -8.36 -18.02 -2.72
C LEU A 65 -9.41 -17.48 -3.69
N LEU A 66 -10.19 -16.47 -3.27
CA LEU A 66 -11.16 -15.80 -4.14
C LEU A 66 -10.51 -14.97 -5.26
N CYS A 67 -9.23 -14.57 -5.12
CA CYS A 67 -8.50 -13.90 -6.18
C CYS A 67 -8.19 -14.82 -7.37
N ILE A 68 -7.96 -16.11 -7.14
CA ILE A 68 -7.51 -17.08 -8.15
C ILE A 68 -8.37 -17.06 -9.42
N PRO A 69 -9.70 -17.23 -9.36
CA PRO A 69 -10.53 -17.20 -10.56
C PRO A 69 -10.59 -15.82 -11.23
N MET A 70 -10.22 -14.75 -10.51
CA MET A 70 -10.35 -13.37 -10.97
C MET A 70 -9.07 -12.80 -11.58
N LEU A 71 -7.91 -13.47 -11.46
CA LEU A 71 -6.58 -12.95 -11.80
C LEU A 71 -6.45 -12.33 -13.21
N TYR A 72 -7.18 -12.87 -14.19
CA TYR A 72 -7.16 -12.41 -15.58
C TYR A 72 -8.44 -11.66 -16.00
N SER A 73 -9.27 -11.28 -15.04
CA SER A 73 -10.51 -10.53 -15.27
C SER A 73 -10.31 -9.03 -15.02
N ALA A 74 -11.21 -8.20 -15.57
CA ALA A 74 -11.28 -6.77 -15.25
C ALA A 74 -11.52 -6.48 -13.76
N TYR A 75 -12.02 -7.48 -13.01
CA TYR A 75 -12.35 -7.37 -11.60
C TYR A 75 -11.20 -7.73 -10.66
N ALA A 76 -10.09 -8.27 -11.18
CA ALA A 76 -8.91 -8.66 -10.40
C ALA A 76 -8.49 -7.60 -9.36
N PRO A 77 -8.45 -6.29 -9.69
CA PRO A 77 -8.02 -5.26 -8.74
C PRO A 77 -8.86 -5.23 -7.46
N PHE A 78 -10.18 -5.40 -7.53
CA PHE A 78 -11.05 -5.36 -6.34
C PHE A 78 -10.76 -6.51 -5.38
N PHE A 79 -10.55 -7.72 -5.91
CA PHE A 79 -10.23 -8.90 -5.10
C PHE A 79 -8.82 -8.79 -4.52
N VAL A 80 -7.83 -8.45 -5.35
CA VAL A 80 -6.42 -8.32 -4.93
C VAL A 80 -6.28 -7.23 -3.87
N VAL A 81 -6.88 -6.05 -4.07
CA VAL A 81 -6.84 -4.94 -3.10
C VAL A 81 -7.49 -5.35 -1.77
N SER A 82 -8.61 -6.08 -1.81
CA SER A 82 -9.28 -6.56 -0.58
C SER A 82 -8.41 -7.54 0.19
N ALA A 83 -7.85 -8.53 -0.51
CA ALA A 83 -6.97 -9.53 0.08
C ALA A 83 -5.70 -8.87 0.64
N LEU A 84 -5.08 -7.98 -0.14
CA LEU A 84 -3.87 -7.27 0.25
C LEU A 84 -4.11 -6.37 1.47
N ALA A 85 -5.15 -5.53 1.46
CA ALA A 85 -5.46 -4.63 2.58
C ALA A 85 -5.72 -5.41 3.88
N TYR A 86 -6.45 -6.52 3.82
CA TYR A 86 -6.71 -7.37 4.99
C TYR A 86 -5.44 -8.07 5.46
N SER A 87 -4.63 -8.61 4.54
CA SER A 87 -3.33 -9.23 4.87
C SER A 87 -2.36 -8.23 5.50
N VAL A 88 -2.20 -7.04 4.91
CA VAL A 88 -1.36 -5.96 5.48
C VAL A 88 -1.83 -5.61 6.90
N SER A 89 -3.15 -5.53 7.12
CA SER A 89 -3.70 -5.31 8.45
C SER A 89 -3.32 -6.44 9.41
N ILE A 90 -3.45 -7.71 9.01
CA ILE A 90 -3.00 -8.84 9.84
C ILE A 90 -1.53 -8.69 10.22
N PHE A 91 -0.65 -8.44 9.24
CA PHE A 91 0.79 -8.32 9.47
C PHE A 91 1.17 -7.12 10.34
N ALA A 92 0.48 -5.98 10.17
CA ALA A 92 0.72 -4.76 10.93
C ALA A 92 0.49 -4.94 12.44
N PHE A 93 -0.43 -5.82 12.82
CA PHE A 93 -0.77 -6.08 14.23
C PHE A 93 -0.18 -7.39 14.78
N VAL A 94 0.79 -8.01 14.09
CA VAL A 94 1.51 -9.18 14.63
C VAL A 94 2.35 -8.74 15.84
N PRO A 95 2.03 -9.20 17.06
CA PRO A 95 2.58 -8.59 18.28
C PRO A 95 4.00 -9.05 18.62
N ARG A 96 4.50 -10.14 18.03
CA ARG A 96 5.81 -10.75 18.32
C ARG A 96 6.33 -11.55 17.12
N GLY A 97 7.66 -11.68 17.00
CA GLY A 97 8.30 -12.63 16.08
C GLY A 97 9.40 -12.02 15.23
N VAL A 98 9.94 -12.82 14.30
CA VAL A 98 11.01 -12.42 13.38
C VAL A 98 10.60 -11.19 12.55
N LEU A 99 9.32 -11.06 12.23
CA LEU A 99 8.77 -9.90 11.51
C LEU A 99 9.02 -8.58 12.26
N MET A 100 9.00 -8.55 13.59
CA MET A 100 9.30 -7.33 14.35
C MET A 100 10.77 -6.94 14.30
N ARG A 101 11.68 -7.86 13.93
CA ARG A 101 13.10 -7.52 13.74
C ARG A 101 13.27 -6.50 12.62
N TYR A 102 12.35 -6.46 11.65
CA TYR A 102 12.35 -5.44 10.60
C TYR A 102 12.35 -4.01 11.17
N ASN A 103 11.62 -3.77 12.26
CA ASN A 103 11.55 -2.45 12.91
C ASN A 103 12.91 -2.00 13.49
N SER A 104 13.88 -2.90 13.62
CA SER A 104 15.23 -2.56 14.11
C SER A 104 16.22 -2.16 13.00
N ILE A 105 15.85 -2.34 11.72
CA ILE A 105 16.73 -2.10 10.56
C ILE A 105 16.71 -0.62 10.13
N GLY A 106 15.72 0.16 10.59
CA GLY A 106 15.51 1.56 10.23
C GLY A 106 14.33 1.77 9.27
N ASP A 107 13.90 3.02 9.09
CA ASP A 107 12.74 3.38 8.27
C ASP A 107 13.14 3.90 6.88
N PHE A 108 13.85 3.06 6.11
CA PHE A 108 14.23 3.37 4.73
C PHE A 108 13.07 3.21 3.73
N SER A 109 11.85 2.97 4.21
CA SER A 109 10.66 2.80 3.38
C SER A 109 10.34 4.05 2.56
N TYR A 110 10.60 5.22 3.14
CA TYR A 110 10.46 6.51 2.47
C TYR A 110 11.46 6.67 1.32
N GLY A 111 12.72 6.29 1.53
CA GLY A 111 13.73 6.22 0.48
C GLY A 111 13.31 5.29 -0.67
N ILE A 112 12.75 4.11 -0.37
CA ILE A 112 12.22 3.20 -1.41
C ILE A 112 11.16 3.91 -2.25
N TYR A 113 10.22 4.62 -1.63
CA TYR A 113 9.16 5.36 -2.33
C TYR A 113 9.73 6.42 -3.28
N ILE A 114 10.72 7.21 -2.84
CA ILE A 114 11.34 8.25 -3.67
C ILE A 114 12.14 7.65 -4.84
N TYR A 115 12.97 6.65 -4.56
CA TYR A 115 13.98 6.19 -5.52
C TYR A 115 13.50 5.06 -6.44
N ALA A 116 12.40 4.36 -6.11
CA ALA A 116 11.89 3.26 -6.92
C ALA A 116 11.65 3.65 -8.38
N PHE A 117 10.83 4.68 -8.62
CA PHE A 117 10.48 5.11 -9.98
C PHE A 117 11.69 5.51 -10.84
N PRO A 118 12.55 6.48 -10.43
CA PRO A 118 13.67 6.89 -11.27
C PRO A 118 14.65 5.75 -11.54
N ILE A 119 14.92 4.87 -10.56
CA ILE A 119 15.82 3.73 -10.77
C ILE A 119 15.20 2.72 -11.75
N GLN A 120 13.90 2.42 -11.62
CA GLN A 120 13.19 1.55 -12.57
C GLN A 120 13.21 2.12 -13.99
N GLN A 121 13.07 3.43 -14.14
CA GLN A 121 13.19 4.09 -15.45
C GLN A 121 14.60 3.98 -16.01
N LEU A 122 15.65 4.19 -15.20
CA LEU A 122 17.03 4.03 -15.65
C LEU A 122 17.33 2.59 -16.11
N VAL A 123 16.83 1.59 -15.38
CA VAL A 123 16.96 0.18 -15.76
C VAL A 123 16.22 -0.11 -17.07
N ALA A 124 14.99 0.40 -17.23
CA ALA A 124 14.21 0.24 -18.46
C ALA A 124 14.85 0.95 -19.67
N MET A 125 15.46 2.11 -19.46
CA MET A 125 16.17 2.85 -20.52
C MET A 125 17.44 2.13 -20.98
N ASN A 126 18.11 1.41 -20.08
CA ASN A 126 19.34 0.69 -20.41
C ASN A 126 19.06 -0.64 -21.16
N ASN A 127 17.89 -1.24 -20.95
CA ASN A 127 17.46 -2.40 -21.70
C ASN A 127 15.93 -2.42 -21.90
N ALA A 128 15.50 -2.08 -23.12
CA ALA A 128 14.09 -2.04 -23.50
C ALA A 128 13.43 -3.42 -23.57
N ASP A 129 14.22 -4.50 -23.64
CA ASP A 129 13.70 -5.88 -23.67
C ASP A 129 13.40 -6.42 -22.27
N PHE A 130 13.76 -5.69 -21.21
CA PHE A 130 13.42 -6.11 -19.84
C PHE A 130 11.92 -6.04 -19.60
N GLY A 131 11.33 -7.20 -19.32
CA GLY A 131 10.00 -7.30 -18.78
C GLY A 131 9.92 -6.79 -17.33
N PRO A 132 8.71 -6.80 -16.73
CA PRO A 132 8.49 -6.32 -15.38
C PRO A 132 9.34 -7.04 -14.32
N TYR A 133 9.56 -8.36 -14.48
CA TYR A 133 10.30 -9.16 -13.52
C TYR A 133 11.81 -8.91 -13.61
N GLU A 134 12.36 -8.77 -14.81
CA GLU A 134 13.75 -8.39 -15.04
C GLU A 134 14.02 -6.99 -14.50
N ASN A 135 13.14 -6.03 -14.81
CA ASN A 135 13.24 -4.68 -14.29
C ASN A 135 13.21 -4.66 -12.75
N MET A 136 12.31 -5.43 -12.14
CA MET A 136 12.25 -5.57 -10.67
C MET A 136 13.53 -6.20 -10.11
N ALA A 137 14.03 -7.27 -10.71
CA ALA A 137 15.23 -7.98 -10.26
C ALA A 137 16.48 -7.07 -10.25
N TRP A 138 16.60 -6.18 -11.24
CA TRP A 138 17.70 -5.23 -11.32
C TRP A 138 17.48 -3.97 -10.47
N SER A 139 16.27 -3.42 -10.47
CA SER A 139 15.97 -2.16 -9.79
C SER A 139 15.91 -2.33 -8.28
N PHE A 140 15.33 -3.43 -7.79
CA PHE A 140 15.09 -3.60 -6.35
C PHE A 140 16.37 -3.55 -5.49
N PRO A 141 17.47 -4.25 -5.83
CA PRO A 141 18.73 -4.13 -5.09
C PRO A 141 19.30 -2.71 -5.12
N LEU A 142 19.24 -2.03 -6.27
CA LEU A 142 19.74 -0.66 -6.42
C LEU A 142 18.94 0.33 -5.57
N VAL A 143 17.62 0.21 -5.59
CA VAL A 143 16.70 0.99 -4.75
C VAL A 143 17.00 0.76 -3.28
N LEU A 144 17.20 -0.50 -2.84
CA LEU A 144 17.51 -0.80 -1.45
C LEU A 144 18.80 -0.13 -0.97
N ILE A 145 19.86 -0.22 -1.76
CA ILE A 145 21.17 0.36 -1.42
C ILE A 145 21.04 1.87 -1.25
N ILE A 146 20.39 2.54 -2.21
CA ILE A 146 20.22 3.99 -2.20
C ILE A 146 19.27 4.43 -1.08
N ALA A 147 18.18 3.71 -0.85
CA ALA A 147 17.23 3.99 0.22
C ALA A 147 17.88 3.84 1.62
N ILE A 148 18.67 2.79 1.83
CA ILE A 148 19.41 2.59 3.09
C ILE A 148 20.45 3.70 3.29
N ALA A 149 21.16 4.10 2.23
CA ALA A 149 22.10 5.21 2.29
C ALA A 149 21.38 6.54 2.61
N SER A 150 20.25 6.82 1.95
CA SER A 150 19.41 7.98 2.22
C SER A 150 18.95 8.02 3.68
N TRP A 151 18.46 6.89 4.19
CA TRP A 151 18.06 6.76 5.59
C TRP A 151 19.19 7.14 6.54
N LYS A 152 20.36 6.51 6.38
CA LYS A 152 21.49 6.68 7.30
C LYS A 152 22.12 8.08 7.24
N PHE A 153 22.19 8.68 6.06
CA PHE A 153 22.97 9.92 5.85
C PHE A 153 22.10 11.18 5.74
N ILE A 154 20.81 11.04 5.46
CA ILE A 154 19.91 12.18 5.19
C ILE A 154 18.70 12.13 6.11
N GLU A 155 17.90 11.07 6.04
CA GLU A 155 16.57 11.04 6.68
C GLU A 155 16.67 10.92 8.20
N GLU A 156 17.44 9.94 8.72
CA GLU A 156 17.60 9.78 10.17
C GLU A 156 18.22 11.03 10.83
N PRO A 157 19.30 11.64 10.29
CA PRO A 157 19.80 12.91 10.80
C PRO A 157 18.75 14.03 10.75
N ALA A 158 18.03 14.18 9.64
CA ALA A 158 17.02 15.22 9.48
C ALA A 158 15.87 15.08 10.48
N LEU A 159 15.39 13.85 10.70
CA LEU A 159 14.32 13.55 11.65
C LEU A 159 14.71 13.92 13.10
N ARG A 160 15.98 13.74 13.49
CA ARG A 160 16.47 14.17 14.81
C ARG A 160 16.38 15.67 15.05
N TYR A 161 16.35 16.49 13.99
CA TYR A 161 16.17 17.95 14.10
C TYR A 161 14.70 18.39 14.14
N THR A 162 13.76 17.50 13.87
CA THR A 162 12.33 17.86 13.82
C THR A 162 11.79 18.32 15.18
N ASP A 163 12.24 17.70 16.28
CA ASP A 163 11.85 18.11 17.64
C ASP A 163 12.31 19.54 17.95
N TRP A 164 13.56 19.86 17.60
CA TRP A 164 14.12 21.20 17.77
C TRP A 164 13.36 22.25 16.94
N LEU A 165 13.02 21.93 15.69
CA LEU A 165 12.22 22.81 14.84
C LEU A 165 10.80 23.02 15.41
N ALA A 166 10.15 21.94 15.86
CA ALA A 166 8.81 22.01 16.45
C ALA A 166 8.78 22.95 17.66
N ASP A 167 9.77 22.84 18.54
CA ASP A 167 9.91 23.71 19.71
C ASP A 167 10.19 25.16 19.31
N ARG A 168 11.06 25.39 18.31
CA ARG A 168 11.43 26.73 17.85
C ARG A 168 10.27 27.49 17.21
N PHE A 169 9.40 26.80 16.48
CA PHE A 169 8.25 27.39 15.79
C PHE A 169 6.96 27.34 16.60
N GLN A 170 7.01 26.91 17.87
CA GLN A 170 5.83 26.74 18.74
C GLN A 170 4.73 25.89 18.07
N ILE A 171 5.13 24.93 17.21
CA ILE A 171 4.18 24.01 16.59
C ILE A 171 3.67 23.12 17.72
N MET A 172 2.37 23.16 18.00
CA MET A 172 1.77 22.29 19.01
C MET A 172 2.17 20.84 18.69
N LYS A 173 2.97 20.21 19.57
CA LYS A 173 3.19 18.77 19.52
C LYS A 173 1.81 18.15 19.68
N ALA A 174 1.28 17.56 18.61
CA ALA A 174 0.07 16.78 18.71
C ALA A 174 0.32 15.72 19.79
N ARG A 175 -0.45 15.76 20.89
CA ARG A 175 -0.45 14.69 21.88
C ARG A 175 -0.93 13.45 21.14
N VAL A 176 0.00 12.62 20.66
CA VAL A 176 -0.31 11.24 20.31
C VAL A 176 -0.67 10.57 21.64
N GLY A 177 -1.98 10.43 21.87
CA GLY A 177 -2.53 9.85 23.09
C GLY A 177 -2.03 8.41 23.26
N ALA A 178 -1.67 8.12 24.51
CA ALA A 178 -1.25 6.81 25.01
C ALA A 178 -2.29 5.70 24.78
#